data_AF-A0A7X6MHU7-F1
#
_entry.id   AF-A0A7X6MHU7-F1
#
_cell.length_a   1.000
_cell.length_b   1.000
_cell.length_c   1.000
_cell.angle_alpha   90.00
_cell.angle_beta   90.00
_cell.angle_gamma   90.00
#
_symmetry.space_group_name_H-M   'P 1'
#
loop_
_entity.id
_entity.type
_entity.pdbx_description
1 polymer ?
#
loop_
_entity_poly.entity_id
_entity_poly.type
_entity_poly.pdbx_seq_one_letter_code
_entity_poly.pdbx_strand_id
1 'polypeptide(L)'
;MHFEPRLCGAFTSLAVAAEGYYAEINGVEYRSSQERSQAWAACGVQGDNHKLVRNFTKNGGPSGRSAYLKCGSSGWGYRHIQDRHMGDWGNIAVQIGDNWRPFADFAIEQILIAPESAAYKSGNDTYAFTAPVQIRDSDGNVVSTYRPLVSVADESRNIITAYPRRG
;
A
#
# COMPACT_ATOMS: atom_id res chain seq x y z
N MET A 1 -38.68 44.54 -3.38
CA MET A 1 -37.53 43.80 -3.95
C MET A 1 -36.87 43.03 -2.82
N HIS A 2 -37.25 41.76 -2.66
CA HIS A 2 -36.68 40.84 -1.68
C HIS A 2 -35.66 39.96 -2.42
N PHE A 3 -34.43 39.87 -1.91
CA PHE A 3 -33.43 38.89 -2.33
C PHE A 3 -33.23 37.91 -1.17
N GLU A 4 -33.65 36.67 -1.35
CA GLU A 4 -33.20 35.55 -0.50
C GLU A 4 -31.90 34.98 -1.09
N PRO A 5 -30.85 34.75 -0.28
CA PRO A 5 -29.72 33.95 -0.73
C PRO A 5 -30.06 32.47 -0.61
N ARG A 6 -30.06 31.79 -1.77
CA ARG A 6 -30.12 30.33 -1.90
C ARG A 6 -28.92 29.70 -1.17
N LEU A 7 -29.23 28.76 -0.26
CA LEU A 7 -28.27 27.81 0.29
C LEU A 7 -27.60 27.03 -0.85
N CYS A 8 -26.30 27.28 -1.05
CA CYS A 8 -25.47 26.48 -1.92
C CYS A 8 -25.09 25.20 -1.16
N GLY A 9 -25.77 24.10 -1.44
CA GLY A 9 -25.45 22.79 -0.90
C GLY A 9 -24.05 22.37 -1.33
N ALA A 10 -23.13 22.25 -0.37
CA ALA A 10 -21.88 21.53 -0.57
C ALA A 10 -22.25 20.03 -0.63
N PHE A 11 -22.24 19.46 -1.84
CA PHE A 11 -22.20 18.02 -2.01
C PHE A 11 -20.80 17.55 -1.62
N THR A 12 -20.62 17.24 -0.33
CA THR A 12 -19.52 16.41 0.13
C THR A 12 -19.75 15.03 -0.49
N SER A 13 -19.02 14.71 -1.56
CA SER A 13 -18.97 13.35 -2.09
C SER A 13 -18.22 12.49 -1.07
N LEU A 14 -18.95 12.00 -0.07
CA LEU A 14 -18.50 10.91 0.79
C LEU A 14 -18.39 9.68 -0.11
N ALA A 15 -17.16 9.29 -0.45
CA ALA A 15 -16.91 7.89 -0.70
C ALA A 15 -17.36 7.16 0.57
N VAL A 16 -18.53 6.51 0.50
CA VAL A 16 -19.04 5.69 1.58
C VAL A 16 -18.03 4.55 1.71
N ALA A 17 -17.20 4.60 2.75
CA ALA A 17 -16.58 3.38 3.23
C ALA A 17 -17.71 2.38 3.47
N ALA A 18 -17.52 1.11 3.09
CA ALA A 18 -18.46 0.08 3.52
C ALA A 18 -18.53 0.21 5.05
N GLU A 19 -19.65 0.74 5.55
CA GLU A 19 -19.73 1.19 6.93
C GLU A 19 -19.37 0.01 7.84
N GLY A 20 -18.27 0.15 8.58
CA GLY A 20 -17.85 -0.81 9.58
C GLY A 20 -16.64 -1.68 9.25
N TYR A 21 -15.96 -1.58 8.10
CA TYR A 21 -14.72 -2.35 7.89
C TYR A 21 -13.46 -1.49 7.93
N TYR A 22 -12.42 -1.98 8.61
CA TYR A 22 -11.09 -1.37 8.64
C TYR A 22 -9.98 -2.42 8.46
N ALA A 23 -8.79 -1.95 8.07
CA ALA A 23 -7.61 -2.81 7.96
C ALA A 23 -6.67 -2.60 9.15
N GLU A 24 -6.07 -3.68 9.63
CA GLU A 24 -5.05 -3.67 10.68
C GLU A 24 -3.84 -4.48 10.25
N ILE A 25 -2.65 -3.93 10.48
CA ILE A 25 -1.38 -4.58 10.17
C ILE A 25 -0.46 -4.37 11.36
N ASN A 26 0.02 -5.45 11.98
CA ASN A 26 0.88 -5.40 13.16
C ASN A 26 0.28 -4.58 14.33
N GLY A 27 -1.05 -4.64 14.51
CA GLY A 27 -1.75 -3.87 15.53
C GLY A 27 -1.88 -2.38 15.21
N VAL A 28 -1.50 -1.94 14.01
CA VAL A 28 -1.71 -0.57 13.52
C VAL A 28 -2.92 -0.56 12.61
N GLU A 29 -3.94 0.20 13.00
CA GLU A 29 -5.12 0.44 12.18
C GLU A 29 -4.80 1.37 11.01
N TYR A 30 -5.31 1.02 9.83
CA TYR A 30 -5.25 1.85 8.65
C TYR A 30 -6.15 3.07 8.82
N ARG A 31 -5.53 4.25 8.82
CA ARG A 31 -6.26 5.51 8.75
C ARG A 31 -6.47 5.91 7.30
N SER A 32 -7.66 6.45 7.02
CA SER A 32 -8.11 6.75 5.65
C SER A 32 -7.10 7.61 4.87
N SER A 33 -7.17 7.50 3.55
CA SER A 33 -6.30 8.22 2.62
C SER A 33 -6.35 9.74 2.72
N GLN A 34 -7.42 10.31 3.28
CA GLN A 34 -7.53 11.73 3.56
C GLN A 34 -6.42 12.21 4.51
N GLU A 35 -5.96 11.34 5.42
CA GLU A 35 -4.86 11.62 6.35
C GLU A 35 -3.48 11.28 5.78
N ARG A 36 -3.42 10.53 4.66
CA ARG A 36 -2.18 9.98 4.08
C ARG A 36 -1.83 10.61 2.73
N SER A 37 -2.10 11.91 2.58
CA SER A 37 -1.97 12.66 1.32
C SER A 37 -0.64 12.38 0.60
N GLN A 38 -0.74 11.97 -0.68
CA GLN A 38 0.36 11.70 -1.62
C GLN A 38 1.56 10.93 -1.04
N ALA A 39 1.28 9.73 -0.52
CA ALA A 39 2.28 8.76 -0.13
C ALA A 39 3.41 8.51 -1.16
N TRP A 40 3.10 8.52 -2.46
CA TRP A 40 4.05 8.18 -3.53
C TRP A 40 4.22 9.34 -4.51
N ALA A 41 5.48 9.69 -4.80
CA ALA A 41 5.79 10.70 -5.80
C ALA A 41 5.29 10.29 -7.20
N ALA A 42 5.04 11.28 -8.05
CA ALA A 42 4.55 11.03 -9.40
C ALA A 42 5.60 10.30 -10.25
N CYS A 43 5.16 9.26 -10.97
CA CYS A 43 5.95 8.51 -11.92
C CYS A 43 5.23 8.53 -13.29
N GLY A 44 5.67 9.40 -14.20
CA GLY A 44 5.12 9.43 -15.56
C GLY A 44 5.51 8.19 -16.36
N VAL A 45 4.76 7.85 -17.41
CA VAL A 45 4.97 6.62 -18.21
C VAL A 45 6.37 6.56 -18.85
N GLN A 46 6.92 7.71 -19.26
CA GLN A 46 8.27 7.82 -19.85
C GLN A 46 9.32 8.41 -18.89
N GLY A 47 8.99 8.57 -17.60
CA GLY A 47 9.95 9.07 -16.62
C GLY A 47 11.10 8.09 -16.39
N ASP A 48 12.22 8.59 -15.85
CA ASP A 48 13.36 7.76 -15.47
C ASP A 48 12.92 6.57 -14.57
N ASN A 49 13.31 5.36 -14.96
CA ASN A 49 13.04 4.12 -14.23
C ASN A 49 13.65 4.13 -12.82
N HIS A 50 14.73 4.88 -12.60
CA HIS A 50 15.39 4.95 -11.31
C HIS A 50 14.94 6.12 -10.44
N LYS A 51 14.00 6.95 -10.92
CA LYS A 51 13.39 8.01 -10.10
C LYS A 51 12.77 7.41 -8.84
N LEU A 52 13.13 7.95 -7.69
CA LEU A 52 12.57 7.55 -6.40
C LEU A 52 11.09 7.96 -6.31
N VAL A 53 10.24 6.99 -5.97
CA VAL A 53 8.81 7.17 -5.73
C VAL A 53 8.55 7.30 -4.23
N ARG A 54 9.16 6.41 -3.43
CA ARG A 54 9.14 6.46 -1.97
C ARG A 54 10.35 5.74 -1.38
N ASN A 55 10.86 6.27 -0.29
CA ASN A 55 11.82 5.59 0.58
C ASN A 55 11.06 5.06 1.81
N PHE A 56 11.18 3.77 2.08
CA PHE A 56 10.60 3.11 3.25
C PHE A 56 11.69 2.74 4.25
N THR A 57 11.36 2.80 5.54
CA THR A 57 12.16 2.16 6.57
C THR A 57 11.83 0.68 6.64
N LYS A 58 12.83 -0.18 6.78
CA LYS A 58 12.67 -1.63 6.97
C LYS A 58 13.49 -2.17 8.12
N ASN A 59 13.00 -3.26 8.72
CA ASN A 59 13.71 -4.06 9.70
C ASN A 59 13.89 -5.49 9.16
N GLY A 60 15.13 -5.98 9.08
CA GLY A 60 15.47 -7.26 8.48
C GLY A 60 15.74 -7.22 6.97
N GLY A 61 15.91 -8.41 6.39
CA GLY A 61 16.25 -8.64 4.99
C GLY A 61 17.63 -8.12 4.59
N PRO A 62 17.77 -7.39 3.46
CA PRO A 62 19.07 -6.97 2.97
C PRO A 62 19.75 -5.99 3.91
N SER A 63 21.03 -5.71 3.71
CA SER A 63 21.76 -4.76 4.57
C SER A 63 21.11 -3.35 4.63
N GLY A 64 21.33 -2.63 5.73
CA GLY A 64 20.77 -1.29 5.95
C GLY A 64 19.28 -1.25 6.32
N ARG A 65 18.75 -0.04 6.53
CA ARG A 65 17.38 0.19 7.05
C ARG A 65 16.39 0.76 6.03
N SER A 66 16.76 0.81 4.76
CA SER A 66 15.95 1.44 3.71
C SER A 66 15.54 0.44 2.63
N ALA A 67 14.34 0.62 2.10
CA ALA A 67 13.84 0.01 0.88
C ALA A 67 13.32 1.09 -0.06
N TYR A 68 13.68 1.01 -1.34
CA TYR A 68 13.39 2.06 -2.30
C TYR A 68 12.34 1.60 -3.30
N LEU A 69 11.16 2.21 -3.26
CA LEU A 69 10.23 2.11 -4.37
C LEU A 69 10.65 3.15 -5.41
N LYS A 70 11.12 2.68 -6.56
CA LYS A 70 11.44 3.51 -7.72
C LYS A 70 10.37 3.34 -8.80
N CYS A 71 10.37 4.24 -9.77
CA CYS A 71 9.48 4.20 -10.92
C CYS A 71 9.42 2.81 -11.57
N GLY A 72 10.58 2.20 -11.79
CA GLY A 72 10.69 0.84 -12.27
C GLY A 72 10.26 0.66 -13.73
N SER A 73 9.77 -0.51 -14.09
CA SER A 73 9.26 -0.85 -15.42
C SER A 73 8.02 -1.76 -15.28
N SER A 74 7.51 -2.34 -16.37
CA SER A 74 6.46 -3.36 -16.26
C SER A 74 6.91 -4.64 -15.53
N GLY A 75 8.23 -4.85 -15.36
CA GLY A 75 8.79 -6.01 -14.66
C GLY A 75 9.26 -5.77 -13.22
N TRP A 76 9.34 -4.51 -12.75
CA TRP A 76 9.71 -4.21 -11.37
C TRP A 76 9.29 -2.81 -10.91
N GLY A 77 9.27 -2.56 -9.60
CA GLY A 77 9.04 -1.24 -9.01
C GLY A 77 7.59 -0.77 -9.07
N TYR A 78 7.38 0.55 -8.99
CA TYR A 78 6.05 1.15 -8.94
C TYR A 78 5.19 0.78 -10.15
N ARG A 79 5.74 0.88 -11.38
CA ARG A 79 4.99 0.58 -12.60
C ARG A 79 4.55 -0.88 -12.66
N HIS A 80 5.34 -1.81 -12.15
CA HIS A 80 4.95 -3.21 -12.08
C HIS A 80 3.83 -3.46 -11.06
N ILE A 81 3.91 -2.85 -9.88
CA ILE A 81 2.83 -2.91 -8.88
C ILE A 81 1.55 -2.31 -9.48
N GLN A 82 1.66 -1.19 -10.19
CA GLN A 82 0.53 -0.55 -10.83
C GLN A 82 -0.07 -1.40 -11.96
N ASP A 83 0.76 -1.93 -12.85
CA ASP A 83 0.33 -2.71 -14.03
C ASP A 83 -0.27 -4.06 -13.65
N ARG A 84 0.32 -4.75 -12.66
CA ARG A 84 -0.04 -6.14 -12.33
C ARG A 84 -0.86 -6.30 -11.07
N HIS A 85 -0.74 -5.38 -10.12
CA HIS A 85 -1.27 -5.56 -8.76
C HIS A 85 -2.15 -4.41 -8.27
N MET A 86 -2.41 -3.39 -9.10
CA MET A 86 -3.38 -2.34 -8.76
C MET A 86 -4.75 -2.95 -8.44
N GLY A 87 -5.21 -3.89 -9.28
CA GLY A 87 -6.48 -4.59 -9.06
C GLY A 87 -6.49 -5.38 -7.76
N ASP A 88 -5.40 -6.10 -7.46
CA ASP A 88 -5.26 -6.89 -6.23
C ASP A 88 -5.36 -6.02 -4.98
N TRP A 89 -4.63 -4.90 -4.95
CA TRP A 89 -4.71 -3.92 -3.86
C TRP A 89 -6.07 -3.21 -3.81
N GLY A 90 -6.65 -2.91 -4.97
CA GLY A 90 -7.97 -2.27 -5.09
C GLY A 90 -9.10 -3.13 -4.53
N ASN A 91 -9.06 -4.44 -4.78
CA ASN A 91 -10.05 -5.39 -4.26
C ASN A 91 -10.12 -5.42 -2.73
N ILE A 92 -9.00 -5.13 -2.06
CA ILE A 92 -8.96 -5.01 -0.60
C ILE A 92 -9.33 -3.59 -0.17
N ALA A 93 -8.78 -2.57 -0.83
CA ALA A 93 -9.02 -1.18 -0.48
C ALA A 93 -10.52 -0.81 -0.56
N VAL A 94 -11.25 -1.34 -1.55
CA VAL A 94 -12.70 -1.14 -1.66
C VAL A 94 -13.47 -1.70 -0.46
N GLN A 95 -13.01 -2.80 0.16
CA GLN A 95 -13.66 -3.37 1.35
C GLN A 95 -13.63 -2.40 2.53
N ILE A 96 -12.61 -1.56 2.61
CA ILE A 96 -12.39 -0.58 3.69
C ILE A 96 -12.68 0.87 3.23
N GLY A 97 -13.32 1.04 2.07
CA GLY A 97 -13.72 2.37 1.59
C GLY A 97 -12.63 3.25 1.00
N ASP A 98 -11.50 2.68 0.57
CA ASP A 98 -10.34 3.46 0.12
C ASP A 98 -9.84 3.05 -1.27
N ASN A 99 -8.81 3.77 -1.73
CA ASN A 99 -8.12 3.54 -2.98
C ASN A 99 -6.91 2.63 -2.78
N TRP A 100 -6.58 1.88 -3.85
CA TRP A 100 -5.48 0.92 -3.84
C TRP A 100 -4.14 1.51 -3.40
N ARG A 101 -3.83 2.74 -3.82
CA ARG A 101 -2.50 3.36 -3.67
C ARG A 101 -2.16 3.72 -2.21
N PRO A 102 -2.98 4.50 -1.49
CA PRO A 102 -2.72 4.81 -0.08
C PRO A 102 -2.77 3.57 0.82
N PHE A 103 -3.58 2.56 0.48
CA PHE A 103 -3.63 1.29 1.20
C PHE A 103 -2.39 0.41 0.92
N ALA A 104 -1.97 0.27 -0.34
CA ALA A 104 -0.75 -0.46 -0.70
C ALA A 104 0.49 0.16 -0.04
N ASP A 105 0.56 1.50 -0.01
CA ASP A 105 1.61 2.22 0.71
C ASP A 105 1.64 1.86 2.21
N PHE A 106 0.47 1.78 2.86
CA PHE A 106 0.35 1.44 4.27
C PHE A 106 0.85 0.04 4.53
N ALA A 107 0.35 -0.91 3.74
CA ALA A 107 0.71 -2.30 3.87
C ALA A 107 2.21 -2.51 3.67
N ILE A 108 2.80 -1.93 2.63
CA ILE A 108 4.24 -2.02 2.39
C ILE A 108 5.03 -1.45 3.58
N GLU A 109 4.64 -0.27 4.07
CA GLU A 109 5.30 0.37 5.20
C GLU A 109 5.25 -0.50 6.47
N GLN A 110 4.07 -0.97 6.86
CA GLN A 110 3.91 -1.76 8.08
C GLN A 110 4.59 -3.13 7.97
N ILE A 111 4.51 -3.79 6.80
CA ILE A 111 5.19 -5.08 6.55
C ILE A 111 6.71 -4.92 6.62
N LEU A 112 7.26 -3.82 6.10
CA LEU A 112 8.70 -3.59 6.13
C LEU A 112 9.19 -3.20 7.54
N ILE A 113 8.41 -2.45 8.31
CA ILE A 113 8.77 -2.04 9.67
C ILE A 113 8.68 -3.22 10.65
N ALA A 114 7.64 -4.04 10.56
CA ALA A 114 7.44 -5.19 11.45
C ALA A 114 7.05 -6.44 10.65
N PRO A 115 7.98 -7.04 9.90
CA PRO A 115 7.69 -8.27 9.20
C PRO A 115 7.49 -9.43 10.17
N GLU A 116 6.53 -10.30 9.87
CA GLU A 116 6.46 -11.64 10.47
C GLU A 116 7.60 -12.52 9.92
N SER A 117 7.96 -12.33 8.64
CA SER A 117 9.10 -13.00 8.02
C SER A 117 9.77 -12.11 6.97
N ALA A 118 11.09 -12.24 6.84
CA ALA A 118 11.93 -11.61 5.83
C ALA A 118 12.92 -12.65 5.25
N ALA A 119 12.43 -13.54 4.39
CA ALA A 119 13.18 -14.70 3.92
C ALA A 119 13.97 -14.41 2.63
N TYR A 120 15.25 -14.79 2.59
CA TYR A 120 16.06 -14.70 1.38
C TYR A 120 15.59 -15.69 0.31
N LYS A 121 15.58 -15.25 -0.95
CA LYS A 121 15.20 -16.02 -2.14
C LYS A 121 16.35 -15.96 -3.13
N SER A 122 17.20 -16.99 -3.10
CA SER A 122 18.38 -17.08 -3.97
C SER A 122 18.05 -17.20 -5.47
N GLY A 123 16.84 -17.63 -5.83
CA GLY A 123 16.44 -17.74 -7.24
C GLY A 123 16.30 -16.39 -7.97
N ASN A 124 16.23 -15.28 -7.24
CA ASN A 124 16.11 -13.93 -7.81
C ASN A 124 16.82 -12.86 -6.98
N ASP A 125 17.68 -13.25 -6.03
CA ASP A 125 18.43 -12.37 -5.12
C ASP A 125 17.58 -11.29 -4.46
N THR A 126 16.44 -11.71 -3.92
CA THR A 126 15.53 -10.84 -3.16
C THR A 126 15.25 -11.38 -1.76
N TYR A 127 14.80 -10.50 -0.89
CA TYR A 127 14.13 -10.85 0.35
C TYR A 127 12.63 -10.68 0.20
N ALA A 128 11.88 -11.71 0.61
CA ALA A 128 10.43 -11.69 0.68
C ALA A 128 9.97 -11.33 2.09
N PHE A 129 9.48 -10.10 2.25
CA PHE A 129 8.86 -9.63 3.48
C PHE A 129 7.37 -9.96 3.47
N THR A 130 6.83 -10.37 4.62
CA THR A 130 5.40 -10.65 4.80
C THR A 130 4.97 -10.36 6.23
N ALA A 131 3.74 -9.89 6.38
CA ALA A 131 3.02 -9.80 7.65
C ALA A 131 1.51 -9.95 7.35
N PRO A 132 0.69 -10.41 8.32
CA PRO A 132 -0.75 -10.49 8.12
C PRO A 132 -1.38 -9.10 8.04
N VAL A 133 -2.27 -8.94 7.07
CA VAL A 133 -3.17 -7.79 6.93
C VAL A 133 -4.57 -8.29 7.24
N GLN A 134 -5.12 -7.84 8.35
CA GLN A 134 -6.44 -8.25 8.81
C GLN A 134 -7.47 -7.21 8.39
N ILE A 135 -8.55 -7.66 7.77
CA ILE A 135 -9.76 -6.84 7.61
C ILE A 135 -10.67 -7.18 8.77
N ARG A 136 -11.11 -6.15 9.49
CA ARG A 136 -11.94 -6.27 10.68
C ARG A 136 -13.25 -5.53 10.50
N ASP A 137 -14.31 -6.05 11.11
CA ASP A 137 -15.58 -5.34 11.25
C ASP A 137 -15.54 -4.30 12.39
N SER A 138 -16.63 -3.56 12.59
CA SER A 138 -16.72 -2.48 13.58
C SER A 138 -16.69 -2.97 15.02
N ASP A 139 -16.99 -4.25 15.22
CA ASP A 139 -16.93 -4.93 16.51
C ASP A 139 -15.51 -5.47 16.80
N GLY A 140 -14.59 -5.32 15.84
CA GLY A 140 -13.19 -5.73 15.93
C GLY A 140 -12.92 -7.18 15.52
N ASN A 141 -13.93 -7.91 15.01
CA ASN A 141 -13.75 -9.30 14.57
C ASN A 141 -12.98 -9.34 13.26
N VAL A 142 -12.03 -10.28 13.13
CA VAL A 142 -11.33 -10.51 11.86
C VAL A 142 -12.27 -11.21 10.88
N VAL A 143 -12.60 -10.53 9.79
CA VAL A 143 -13.44 -11.07 8.71
C VAL A 143 -12.62 -11.59 7.53
N SER A 144 -11.38 -11.12 7.36
CA SER A 144 -10.46 -11.64 6.36
C SER A 144 -9.01 -11.43 6.78
N THR A 145 -8.11 -12.28 6.28
CA THR A 145 -6.66 -12.11 6.46
C THR A 145 -5.96 -12.32 5.13
N TYR A 146 -5.12 -11.35 4.77
CA TYR A 146 -4.22 -11.42 3.62
C TYR A 146 -2.78 -11.50 4.13
N ARG A 147 -1.89 -12.13 3.36
CA ARG A 147 -0.45 -12.22 3.64
C ARG A 147 0.37 -11.68 2.48
N PRO A 148 0.41 -10.35 2.30
CA PRO A 148 1.10 -9.75 1.17
C PRO A 148 2.58 -10.10 1.12
N LEU A 149 3.13 -10.14 -0.08
CA LEU A 149 4.57 -10.20 -0.30
C LEU A 149 5.07 -8.80 -0.61
N VAL A 150 6.19 -8.40 0.01
CA VAL A 150 7.01 -7.27 -0.47
C VAL A 150 8.39 -7.83 -0.82
N SER A 151 8.73 -7.84 -2.10
CA SER A 151 10.03 -8.32 -2.59
C SER A 151 11.01 -7.16 -2.66
N VAL A 152 12.14 -7.27 -1.97
CA VAL A 152 13.20 -6.27 -1.95
C VAL A 152 14.50 -6.91 -2.46
N ALA A 153 15.09 -6.35 -3.51
CA ALA A 153 16.38 -6.83 -4.03
C ALA A 153 17.51 -6.68 -2.99
N ASP A 154 18.42 -7.65 -2.95
CA ASP A 154 19.44 -7.71 -1.91
C ASP A 154 20.41 -6.50 -1.96
N GLU A 155 21.11 -6.34 -3.08
CA GLU A 155 22.13 -5.30 -3.23
C GLU A 155 21.54 -3.89 -3.34
N SER A 156 20.61 -3.70 -4.28
CA SER A 156 20.09 -2.37 -4.61
C SER A 156 19.05 -1.86 -3.60
N ARG A 157 18.46 -2.77 -2.79
CA ARG A 157 17.34 -2.50 -1.87
C ARG A 157 16.11 -1.92 -2.56
N ASN A 158 16.02 -2.06 -3.88
CA ASN A 158 14.83 -1.65 -4.62
C ASN A 158 13.69 -2.63 -4.32
N ILE A 159 12.49 -2.10 -4.10
CA ILE A 159 11.27 -2.91 -4.09
C ILE A 159 11.01 -3.34 -5.53
N ILE A 160 11.04 -4.66 -5.75
CA ILE A 160 10.82 -5.28 -7.07
C ILE A 160 9.33 -5.45 -7.32
N THR A 161 8.58 -5.94 -6.34
CA THR A 161 7.12 -6.05 -6.40
C THR A 161 6.52 -6.04 -5.01
N ALA A 162 5.22 -5.71 -4.92
CA ALA A 162 4.44 -5.84 -3.71
C ALA A 162 2.98 -6.14 -4.06
N TYR A 163 2.42 -7.21 -3.49
CA TYR A 163 1.05 -7.64 -3.79
C TYR A 163 0.44 -8.45 -2.66
N PRO A 164 -0.88 -8.34 -2.44
CA PRO A 164 -1.57 -9.15 -1.46
C PRO A 164 -1.74 -10.58 -1.95
N ARG A 165 -1.80 -11.52 -1.02
CA ARG A 165 -2.13 -12.93 -1.25
C ARG A 165 -3.18 -13.33 -0.24
N ARG A 166 -4.20 -14.09 -0.64
CA ARG A 166 -5.08 -14.71 0.34
C ARG A 166 -4.28 -15.77 1.11
N GLY A 167 -4.36 -15.68 2.43
CA GLY A 167 -3.78 -16.68 3.35
C GLY A 167 -4.63 -17.93 3.41
#